data_AF-A0A661GME9-F1
#
_entry.id   AF-A0A661GME9-F1
#
_cell.length_a   1.000
_cell.length_b   1.000
_cell.length_c   1.000
_cell.angle_alpha   90.00
_cell.angle_beta   90.00
_cell.angle_gamma   90.00
#
_symmetry.space_group_name_H-M   'P 1'
#
loop_
_entity.id
_entity.type
_entity.pdbx_description
1 polymer ?
#
loop_
_entity_poly.entity_id
_entity_poly.type
_entity_poly.pdbx_seq_one_letter_code
_entity_poly.pdbx_strand_id
1 'polypeptide(L)' 'DFERLKSLAPEVVHDLPANGTRLIQHAEGYVATLVSGQVIMKNGIDTGARPGSVVRLSQKKG' A
#
# COMPACT_ATOMS: atom_id res chain seq x y z
N ASP A 1 -20.90 6.30 0.50
CA ASP A 1 -19.44 6.15 0.70
C ASP A 1 -18.78 5.44 -0.48
N PHE A 2 -19.34 4.30 -0.92
CA PHE A 2 -18.88 3.60 -2.13
C PHE A 2 -18.73 4.46 -3.39
N GLU A 3 -19.52 5.52 -3.55
CA GLU A 3 -19.36 6.50 -4.64
C GLU A 3 -17.95 7.11 -4.76
N ARG A 4 -17.17 7.11 -3.67
CA ARG A 4 -15.78 7.60 -3.66
C ARG A 4 -14.75 6.53 -4.04
N LEU A 5 -15.15 5.26 -4.07
CA LEU A 5 -14.25 4.15 -4.38
C LEU A 5 -14.00 4.10 -5.89
N LYS A 6 -12.79 4.47 -6.30
CA LYS A 6 -12.39 4.44 -7.71
C LYS A 6 -10.88 4.26 -7.86
N SER A 7 -10.48 3.63 -8.95
CA SER A 7 -9.09 3.67 -9.42
C SER A 7 -8.84 5.00 -10.12
N LEU A 8 -7.67 5.58 -9.87
CA LEU A 8 -7.21 6.76 -10.62
C LEU A 8 -6.56 6.32 -11.93
N ALA A 9 -6.10 7.29 -12.72
CA ALA A 9 -5.25 6.99 -13.86
C ALA A 9 -3.88 6.52 -13.37
N PRO A 10 -3.25 5.54 -14.06
CA PRO A 10 -1.91 5.10 -13.70
C PRO A 10 -0.87 6.19 -13.99
N GLU A 11 0.13 6.29 -13.13
CA GLU A 11 1.27 7.21 -13.25
C GLU A 11 2.55 6.44 -13.57
N VAL A 12 3.37 6.96 -14.48
CA VAL A 12 4.70 6.43 -14.79
C VAL A 12 5.72 7.11 -13.90
N VAL A 13 6.46 6.34 -13.08
CA VAL A 13 7.47 6.87 -12.15
C VAL A 13 8.85 6.27 -12.44
N HIS A 14 9.83 7.14 -12.66
CA HIS A 14 11.21 6.80 -13.03
C HIS A 14 12.17 6.82 -11.83
N ASP A 15 11.86 6.04 -10.80
CA ASP A 15 12.60 6.06 -9.52
C ASP A 15 13.25 4.71 -9.15
N LEU A 16 13.29 3.77 -10.08
CA LEU A 16 13.94 2.48 -9.86
C LEU A 16 15.42 2.49 -10.28
N PRO A 17 16.26 1.61 -9.69
CA PRO A 17 17.63 1.42 -10.12
C PRO A 17 17.76 1.07 -11.60
N ALA A 18 18.94 1.34 -12.18
CA ALA A 18 19.27 1.04 -13.58
C ALA A 18 18.30 1.64 -14.62
N ASN A 19 17.84 2.87 -14.37
CA ASN A 19 16.85 3.57 -15.21
C ASN A 19 15.52 2.82 -15.36
N GLY A 20 15.21 1.93 -14.41
CA GLY A 20 13.93 1.25 -14.35
C GLY A 20 12.79 2.23 -14.10
N THR A 21 11.59 1.81 -14.47
CA THR A 21 10.37 2.59 -14.31
C THR A 21 9.27 1.70 -13.74
N ARG A 22 8.43 2.25 -12.86
CA ARG A 22 7.23 1.57 -12.39
C ARG A 22 5.97 2.33 -12.79
N LEU A 23 4.91 1.58 -13.07
CA LEU A 23 3.55 2.10 -13.16
C LEU A 23 2.93 2.06 -11.77
N ILE A 24 2.55 3.20 -11.23
CA ILE A 24 1.84 3.32 -9.97
C ILE A 24 0.35 3.49 -10.26
N GLN A 25 -0.48 2.65 -9.65
CA GLN A 25 -1.93 2.78 -9.70
C GLN A 25 -2.44 3.25 -8.35
N HIS A 26 -2.99 4.46 -8.30
CA HIS A 26 -3.58 5.05 -7.10
C HIS A 26 -5.09 4.78 -7.04
N ALA A 27 -5.66 4.88 -5.85
CA ALA A 27 -7.10 4.74 -5.63
C ALA A 27 -7.60 5.75 -4.58
N GLU A 28 -8.85 6.18 -4.74
CA GLU A 28 -9.59 6.97 -3.76
C GLU A 28 -10.68 6.11 -3.09
N GLY A 29 -11.16 6.55 -1.93
CA GLY A 29 -12.27 5.91 -1.22
C GLY A 29 -11.88 4.89 -0.15
N TYR A 30 -10.62 4.47 -0.07
CA TYR A 30 -10.13 3.68 1.07
C TYR A 30 -9.94 4.58 2.31
N VAL A 31 -10.66 4.28 3.39
CA VAL A 31 -10.53 4.99 4.67
C VAL A 31 -9.21 4.63 5.36
N ALA A 32 -8.89 3.33 5.43
CA ALA A 32 -7.66 2.84 6.04
C ALA A 32 -7.23 1.50 5.45
N THR A 33 -5.91 1.29 5.40
CA THR A 33 -5.30 -0.03 5.16
C THR A 33 -4.56 -0.43 6.44
N LEU A 34 -4.77 -1.66 6.91
CA LEU A 34 -4.21 -2.16 8.16
C LEU A 34 -3.30 -3.36 7.93
N VAL A 35 -2.23 -3.44 8.72
CA VAL A 35 -1.37 -4.63 8.85
C VAL A 35 -1.16 -4.89 10.33
N SER A 36 -1.33 -6.14 10.78
CA SER A 36 -1.18 -6.53 12.19
C SER A 36 -1.99 -5.65 13.18
N GLY A 37 -3.18 -5.18 12.75
CA GLY A 37 -4.05 -4.32 13.56
C GLY A 37 -3.68 -2.83 13.59
N GLN A 38 -2.58 -2.42 12.96
CA GLN A 38 -2.15 -1.02 12.89
C GLN A 38 -2.40 -0.43 11.51
N VAL A 39 -2.87 0.82 11.47
CA VAL A 39 -3.14 1.57 10.23
C VAL A 39 -1.81 1.93 9.56
N ILE A 40 -1.60 1.46 8.33
CA ILE A 40 -0.41 1.76 7.52
C ILE A 40 -0.69 2.86 6.48
N MET A 41 -1.92 2.97 6.00
CA MET A 41 -2.40 4.01 5.10
C MET A 41 -3.70 4.59 5.66
N LYS A 42 -3.89 5.91 5.65
CA LYS A 42 -5.13 6.57 6.06
C LYS A 42 -5.55 7.59 5.00
N ASN A 43 -6.76 7.45 4.46
CA ASN A 43 -7.27 8.31 3.38
C ASN A 43 -6.27 8.50 2.22
N GLY A 44 -5.61 7.41 1.80
CA GLY A 44 -4.61 7.42 0.73
C GLY A 44 -3.20 7.91 1.12
N ILE A 45 -2.97 8.29 2.38
CA ILE A 45 -1.68 8.80 2.86
C ILE A 45 -0.95 7.72 3.67
N ASP A 46 0.32 7.47 3.34
CA ASP A 46 1.20 6.57 4.11
C ASP A 46 1.48 7.15 5.51
N THR A 47 1.34 6.31 6.53
CA THR A 47 1.53 6.70 7.93
C THR A 47 2.97 6.50 8.43
N GLY A 48 3.83 5.86 7.63
CA GLY A 48 5.15 5.39 8.04
C GLY A 48 5.14 4.11 8.88
N ALA A 49 3.99 3.60 9.32
CA ALA A 49 3.92 2.36 10.09
C ALA A 49 4.34 1.16 9.22
N ARG A 50 5.22 0.31 9.76
CA ARG A 50 5.71 -0.92 9.11
C ARG A 50 5.60 -2.13 10.05
N PRO A 51 4.38 -2.50 10.52
CA PRO A 51 4.16 -3.60 11.49
C PRO A 51 4.16 -4.99 10.83
N GLY A 52 4.59 -5.08 9.57
CA GLY A 52 4.66 -6.33 8.83
C GLY A 52 5.82 -7.18 9.29
N SER A 53 5.66 -8.50 9.15
CA SER A 53 6.73 -9.47 9.37
C SER A 53 6.85 -10.39 8.17
N VAL A 54 8.07 -10.90 7.95
CA VAL A 54 8.29 -11.91 6.91
C VAL A 54 7.61 -13.20 7.35
N VAL A 55 6.66 -13.66 6.55
CA VAL A 55 5.99 -14.95 6.77
C VAL A 55 6.88 -16.06 6.23
N ARG A 56 7.33 -16.96 7.09
CA ARG A 56 8.05 -18.18 6.70
C ARG A 56 7.20 -19.40 6.99
N LEU A 57 7.26 -20.40 6.10
CA LEU A 57 6.47 -21.62 6.23
C LEU A 57 6.73 -22.38 7.55
N SER A 58 7.93 -22.30 8.10
CA SER A 58 8.32 -22.97 9.36
C SER A 58 8.04 -22.15 10.63
N GLN A 59 7.58 -20.89 10.51
CA GLN A 59 7.31 -20.06 11.67
C GLN A 59 5.92 -20.39 12.24
N LYS A 60 5.88 -20.90 13.48
CA LYS A 60 4.64 -20.88 14.26
C LYS A 60 4.26 -19.43 14.53
N LYS A 61 2.99 -19.08 14.27
CA LYS A 61 2.41 -17.83 14.79
C LYS A 61 2.40 -17.92 16.32
N GLY A 62 3.05 -16.96 16.96
CA GLY A 62 2.88 -16.69 18.39
C GLY A 62 1.57 -15.99 18.66
#